data_AF-A0A949EFD6-F1
#
_entry.id   AF-A0A949EFD6-F1
#
_cell.length_a   1.000
_cell.length_b   1.000
_cell.length_c   1.000
_cell.angle_alpha   90.00
_cell.angle_beta   90.00
_cell.angle_gamma   90.00
#
_symmetry.space_group_name_H-M   'P 1'
#
loop_
_entity.id
_entity.type
_entity.pdbx_description
1 polymer ?
#
loop_
_entity_poly.entity_id
_entity_poly.type
_entity_poly.pdbx_seq_one_letter_code
_entity_poly.pdbx_strand_id
1 'polypeptide(L)'
;MQSKKNFPQKLTALLIYGRPPLVLGGMVCAIAVMWNRSLSLYIAGVFLLLISMSFDVVDGWFAARYPPHATMANLADRVMDKIVYSIIFPLVSVGMMWRLIFIAPDHTRPEILHAILVLVLCITVLIRDSFAHFVRSCAIQKGFESETMEFTRLRTMVAAPVGALLYIHAFYLPGKGDSAIYTLISRLADLPLRTYFIIEIIFLIINFGSIAGLCRKYGTLLLDEVCHEDDLLRRRILAFFPNALTVLNALMGILAVLFTHQGLIRQAYLFLVGAAIFDKLDGAVARKLGLTEPSPLQQPGSGMTLGGLLDDIADAISFCLAPALIFSMTLADYPAVGVDKPWPTVVAAAYFLLGVTRLIYFTIDRAPIPGFFKGMPTPAAALLVVAPLLMFSQATEGDMATAPFWGIFCFSIMIVASLSMNLYPVHYLHIGRFMDSNPWFGRFNMLLLLVFLFTPYFGYIALLYLLLYLLSPIFTRRMEPR
;
A
#
# COMPACT_ATOMS: atom_id res chain seq x y z
N MET A 1 -14.01 -56.80 -4.32
CA MET A 1 -13.86 -55.49 -3.63
C MET A 1 -12.91 -54.49 -4.34
N GLN A 2 -12.03 -54.91 -5.26
CA GLN A 2 -11.14 -54.02 -6.04
C GLN A 2 -11.84 -53.15 -7.11
N SER A 3 -12.93 -53.63 -7.73
CA SER A 3 -13.62 -52.89 -8.81
C SER A 3 -14.19 -51.52 -8.38
N LYS A 4 -14.71 -51.41 -7.15
CA LYS A 4 -15.26 -50.14 -6.61
C LYS A 4 -14.21 -49.07 -6.30
N LYS A 5 -12.92 -49.41 -6.16
CA LYS A 5 -11.84 -48.44 -5.93
C LYS A 5 -11.23 -47.89 -7.24
N ASN A 6 -11.35 -48.60 -8.36
CA ASN A 6 -10.78 -48.16 -9.64
C ASN A 6 -11.68 -47.14 -10.38
N PHE A 7 -13.00 -47.25 -10.23
CA PHE A 7 -13.96 -46.28 -10.79
C PHE A 7 -13.75 -44.84 -10.29
N PRO A 8 -13.63 -44.58 -8.97
CA PRO A 8 -13.40 -43.24 -8.46
C PRO A 8 -12.06 -42.66 -8.93
N GLN A 9 -11.00 -43.46 -9.03
CA GLN A 9 -9.68 -42.99 -9.51
C GLN A 9 -9.68 -42.56 -10.98
N LYS A 10 -10.33 -43.34 -11.87
CA LYS A 10 -10.46 -42.97 -13.28
C LYS A 10 -11.29 -41.70 -13.48
N LEU A 11 -12.33 -41.52 -12.66
CA LEU A 11 -13.17 -40.33 -12.70
C LEU A 11 -12.41 -39.09 -12.23
N THR A 12 -11.64 -39.16 -11.14
CA THR A 12 -10.79 -38.06 -10.66
C THR A 12 -9.75 -37.67 -11.71
N ALA A 13 -9.08 -38.65 -12.33
CA ALA A 13 -8.12 -38.37 -13.39
C ALA A 13 -8.78 -37.68 -14.60
N LEU A 14 -9.97 -38.13 -15.02
CA LEU A 14 -10.72 -37.50 -16.10
C LEU A 14 -11.08 -36.03 -15.76
N LEU A 15 -11.52 -35.76 -14.53
CA LEU A 15 -11.88 -34.42 -14.10
C LEU A 15 -10.67 -33.49 -14.07
N ILE A 16 -9.53 -33.93 -13.55
CA ILE A 16 -8.30 -33.14 -13.48
C ILE A 16 -7.74 -32.85 -14.88
N TYR A 17 -7.51 -33.90 -15.68
CA TYR A 17 -6.87 -33.76 -17.00
C TYR A 17 -7.81 -33.26 -18.10
N GLY A 18 -9.13 -33.26 -17.86
CA GLY A 18 -10.13 -32.77 -18.80
C GLY A 18 -10.21 -31.24 -18.88
N ARG A 19 -9.77 -30.50 -17.85
CA ARG A 19 -9.89 -29.04 -17.79
C ARG A 19 -9.04 -28.30 -18.85
N PRO A 20 -7.73 -28.54 -18.99
CA PRO A 20 -6.92 -27.80 -19.94
C PRO A 20 -7.37 -27.93 -21.42
N PRO A 21 -7.73 -29.12 -21.93
CA PRO A 21 -8.26 -29.25 -23.29
C PRO A 21 -9.54 -28.44 -23.53
N LEU A 22 -10.45 -28.38 -22.55
CA LEU A 22 -11.68 -27.58 -22.65
C LEU A 22 -11.36 -26.08 -22.73
N VAL A 23 -10.46 -25.60 -21.89
CA VAL A 23 -10.03 -24.19 -21.86
C VAL A 23 -9.26 -23.81 -23.11
N LEU A 24 -8.40 -24.70 -23.63
CA LEU A 24 -7.72 -24.53 -24.90
C LEU A 24 -8.74 -24.44 -26.05
N GLY A 25 -9.76 -25.30 -26.06
CA GLY A 25 -10.87 -25.22 -27.02
C GLY A 25 -11.60 -23.88 -26.94
N GLY A 26 -11.89 -23.40 -25.71
CA GLY A 26 -12.45 -22.07 -25.47
C GLY A 26 -11.56 -20.96 -26.02
N MET A 27 -10.25 -21.04 -25.85
CA MET A 27 -9.29 -20.08 -26.41
C MET A 27 -9.34 -20.05 -27.94
N VAL A 28 -9.35 -21.20 -28.60
CA VAL A 28 -9.46 -21.28 -30.07
C VAL A 28 -10.77 -20.66 -30.54
N CYS A 29 -11.88 -20.92 -29.84
CA CYS A 29 -13.16 -20.29 -30.10
C CYS A 29 -13.10 -18.76 -29.95
N ALA A 30 -12.49 -18.24 -28.89
CA ALA A 30 -12.32 -16.80 -28.68
C ALA A 30 -11.50 -16.13 -29.78
N ILE A 31 -10.37 -16.73 -30.16
CA ILE A 31 -9.53 -16.22 -31.27
C ILE A 31 -10.33 -16.19 -32.57
N ALA A 32 -11.12 -17.25 -32.84
CA ALA A 32 -11.98 -17.29 -34.01
C ALA A 32 -13.13 -16.25 -33.95
N VAL A 33 -13.66 -15.94 -32.76
CA VAL A 33 -14.61 -14.84 -32.55
C VAL A 33 -13.97 -13.49 -32.84
N MET A 34 -12.73 -13.27 -32.40
CA MET A 34 -12.00 -12.02 -32.69
C MET A 34 -11.81 -11.80 -34.19
N TRP A 35 -11.60 -12.89 -34.95
CA TRP A 35 -11.38 -12.85 -36.39
C TRP A 35 -12.69 -12.77 -37.20
N ASN A 36 -13.63 -13.69 -36.95
CA ASN A 36 -14.83 -13.89 -37.78
C ASN A 36 -16.12 -13.31 -37.18
N ARG A 37 -16.09 -12.83 -35.93
CA ARG A 37 -17.28 -12.32 -35.20
C ARG A 37 -18.48 -13.27 -35.25
N SER A 38 -18.21 -14.57 -35.22
CA SER A 38 -19.20 -15.64 -35.36
C SER A 38 -19.87 -15.96 -34.02
N LEU A 39 -21.20 -15.92 -34.00
CA LEU A 39 -21.99 -16.19 -32.78
C LEU A 39 -21.85 -17.64 -32.29
N SER A 40 -21.81 -18.61 -33.20
CA SER A 40 -21.72 -20.04 -32.86
C SER A 40 -20.45 -20.35 -32.07
N LEU A 41 -19.31 -19.81 -32.49
CA LEU A 41 -18.03 -19.99 -31.80
C LEU A 41 -18.00 -19.28 -30.45
N TYR A 42 -18.67 -18.12 -30.32
CA TYR A 42 -18.83 -17.46 -29.02
C TYR A 42 -19.57 -18.36 -28.03
N ILE A 43 -20.75 -18.87 -28.41
CA ILE A 43 -21.55 -19.76 -27.55
C ILE A 43 -20.78 -21.04 -27.22
N ALA A 44 -20.12 -21.66 -28.21
CA ALA A 44 -19.30 -22.84 -28.00
C ALA A 44 -18.15 -22.59 -27.00
N GLY A 45 -17.44 -21.47 -27.15
CA GLY A 45 -16.35 -21.09 -26.26
C GLY A 45 -16.81 -20.84 -24.82
N VAL A 46 -17.94 -20.15 -24.63
CA VAL A 46 -18.55 -19.95 -23.31
C VAL A 46 -18.93 -21.30 -22.68
N PHE A 47 -19.53 -22.21 -23.46
CA PHE A 47 -19.93 -23.52 -22.96
C PHE A 47 -18.73 -24.38 -22.54
N LEU A 48 -17.66 -24.40 -23.34
CA LEU A 48 -16.42 -25.10 -23.01
C LEU A 48 -15.81 -24.59 -21.69
N LEU A 49 -15.80 -23.27 -21.48
CA LEU A 49 -15.32 -22.67 -20.24
C LEU A 49 -16.20 -23.04 -19.04
N LEU A 50 -17.52 -22.96 -19.18
CA LEU A 50 -18.45 -23.33 -18.12
C LEU A 50 -18.35 -24.82 -17.73
N ILE A 51 -18.15 -25.71 -18.69
CA ILE A 51 -17.89 -27.13 -18.41
C ILE A 51 -16.57 -27.27 -17.65
N SER A 52 -15.50 -26.61 -18.11
CA SER A 52 -14.20 -26.70 -17.44
C SER A 52 -14.27 -26.24 -15.98
N MET A 53 -15.03 -25.18 -15.69
CA MET A 53 -15.23 -24.70 -14.32
C MET A 53 -16.10 -25.63 -13.49
N SER A 54 -17.08 -26.27 -14.11
CA SER A 54 -17.88 -27.30 -13.43
C SER A 54 -17.01 -28.48 -13.01
N PHE A 55 -16.05 -28.89 -13.85
CA PHE A 55 -15.10 -29.95 -13.49
C PHE A 55 -14.24 -29.59 -12.29
N ASP A 56 -13.81 -28.33 -12.16
CA ASP A 56 -13.03 -27.83 -11.01
C ASP A 56 -13.83 -27.94 -9.70
N VAL A 57 -15.09 -27.52 -9.72
CA VAL A 57 -15.99 -27.62 -8.55
C VAL A 57 -16.24 -29.07 -8.16
N VAL A 58 -16.52 -29.92 -9.16
CA VAL A 58 -16.81 -31.35 -8.93
C VAL A 58 -15.57 -32.08 -8.40
N ASP A 59 -14.39 -31.79 -8.94
CA ASP A 59 -13.14 -32.39 -8.46
C ASP A 59 -12.83 -31.98 -7.01
N GLY A 60 -12.98 -30.68 -6.69
CA GLY A 60 -12.82 -30.19 -5.33
C GLY A 60 -13.77 -30.85 -4.31
N TRP A 61 -15.02 -31.12 -4.71
CA TRP A 61 -15.99 -31.88 -3.91
C TRP A 61 -15.59 -33.36 -3.78
N PHE A 62 -15.13 -33.97 -4.87
CA PHE A 62 -14.76 -35.38 -4.90
C PHE A 62 -13.53 -35.66 -4.03
N ALA A 63 -12.49 -34.83 -4.13
CA ALA A 63 -11.28 -34.91 -3.32
C ALA A 63 -11.57 -34.72 -1.81
N ALA A 64 -12.60 -33.96 -1.44
CA ALA A 64 -13.02 -33.78 -0.05
C ALA A 64 -13.66 -35.04 0.54
N ARG A 65 -14.31 -35.86 -0.30
CA ARG A 65 -15.12 -37.02 0.14
C ARG A 65 -14.41 -38.35 -0.06
N TYR A 66 -13.49 -38.41 -1.02
CA TYR A 66 -12.70 -39.58 -1.33
C TYR A 66 -11.22 -39.17 -1.35
N PRO A 67 -10.43 -39.48 -0.30
CA PRO A 67 -9.03 -39.10 -0.26
C PRO A 67 -8.29 -39.73 -1.47
N PRO A 68 -7.60 -38.93 -2.30
CA PRO A 68 -6.91 -39.47 -3.45
C PRO A 68 -5.75 -40.35 -2.98
N HIS A 69 -5.88 -41.67 -3.18
CA HIS A 69 -4.81 -42.65 -2.93
C HIS A 69 -3.73 -42.66 -4.04
N ALA A 70 -3.76 -41.71 -4.98
CA ALA A 70 -2.77 -41.58 -6.04
C ALA A 70 -1.71 -40.54 -5.66
N THR A 71 -0.47 -40.98 -5.50
CA THR A 71 0.68 -40.17 -5.05
C THR A 71 0.92 -38.89 -5.89
N MET A 72 0.45 -38.84 -7.14
CA MET A 72 0.67 -37.72 -8.06
C MET A 72 -0.56 -36.84 -8.33
N ALA A 73 -1.76 -37.20 -7.85
CA ALA A 73 -3.00 -36.47 -8.19
C ALA A 73 -2.96 -35.01 -7.73
N ASN A 74 -2.46 -34.75 -6.52
CA ASN A 74 -2.34 -33.40 -5.96
C ASN A 74 -1.34 -32.50 -6.71
N LEU A 75 -0.32 -33.10 -7.35
CA LEU A 75 0.64 -32.36 -8.16
C LEU A 75 0.04 -32.05 -9.54
N ALA A 76 -0.62 -33.05 -10.15
CA ALA A 76 -1.28 -32.91 -11.43
C ALA A 76 -2.34 -31.80 -11.39
N ASP A 77 -3.21 -31.80 -10.37
CA ASP A 77 -4.25 -30.78 -10.20
C ASP A 77 -3.69 -29.35 -10.19
N ARG A 78 -2.59 -29.12 -9.45
CA ARG A 78 -1.92 -27.80 -9.40
C ARG A 78 -1.32 -27.38 -10.73
N VAL A 79 -0.72 -28.33 -11.47
CA VAL A 79 -0.15 -28.03 -12.78
C VAL A 79 -1.27 -27.72 -13.78
N MET A 80 -2.38 -28.47 -13.72
CA MET A 80 -3.54 -28.24 -14.58
C MET A 80 -4.19 -26.87 -14.30
N ASP A 81 -4.36 -26.48 -13.03
CA ASP A 81 -4.81 -25.14 -12.64
C ASP A 81 -3.98 -24.03 -13.29
N LYS A 82 -2.65 -24.17 -13.23
CA LYS A 82 -1.71 -23.18 -13.76
C LYS A 82 -1.86 -23.04 -15.28
N ILE A 83 -2.03 -24.16 -15.99
CA ILE A 83 -2.26 -24.15 -17.44
C ILE A 83 -3.57 -23.42 -17.75
N VAL A 84 -4.65 -23.76 -17.03
CA VAL A 84 -5.97 -23.15 -17.21
C VAL A 84 -5.90 -21.62 -17.02
N TYR A 85 -5.32 -21.14 -15.93
CA TYR A 85 -5.24 -19.70 -15.67
C TYR A 85 -4.29 -18.95 -16.61
N SER A 86 -3.19 -19.61 -17.03
CA SER A 86 -2.26 -19.04 -18.01
C SER A 86 -2.88 -18.93 -19.42
N ILE A 87 -4.00 -19.61 -19.68
CA ILE A 87 -4.77 -19.45 -20.91
C ILE A 87 -5.86 -18.38 -20.73
N ILE A 88 -6.70 -18.50 -19.69
CA ILE A 88 -7.89 -17.65 -19.53
C ILE A 88 -7.54 -16.18 -19.34
N PHE A 89 -6.65 -15.85 -18.40
CA PHE A 89 -6.43 -14.45 -18.02
C PHE A 89 -5.74 -13.63 -19.12
N PRO A 90 -4.67 -14.11 -19.78
CA PRO A 90 -4.12 -13.41 -20.94
C PRO A 90 -5.14 -13.25 -22.07
N LEU A 91 -5.94 -14.28 -22.33
CA LEU A 91 -6.98 -14.24 -23.35
C LEU A 91 -8.06 -13.20 -23.05
N VAL A 92 -8.54 -13.12 -21.80
CA VAL A 92 -9.51 -12.11 -21.35
C VAL A 92 -8.92 -10.71 -21.48
N SER A 93 -7.66 -10.51 -21.08
CA SER A 93 -6.99 -9.22 -21.21
C SER A 93 -6.90 -8.76 -22.66
N VAL A 94 -6.55 -9.67 -23.58
CA VAL A 94 -6.52 -9.38 -25.03
C VAL A 94 -7.95 -9.14 -25.56
N GLY A 95 -8.92 -9.92 -25.10
CA GLY A 95 -10.33 -9.76 -25.45
C GLY A 95 -10.90 -8.40 -25.05
N MET A 96 -10.55 -7.88 -23.87
CA MET A 96 -10.93 -6.52 -23.44
C MET A 96 -10.40 -5.45 -24.40
N MET A 97 -9.12 -5.54 -24.79
CA MET A 97 -8.52 -4.61 -25.74
C MET A 97 -9.19 -4.71 -27.11
N TRP A 98 -9.42 -5.92 -27.61
CA TRP A 98 -10.14 -6.15 -28.86
C TRP A 98 -11.56 -5.56 -28.83
N ARG A 99 -12.27 -5.73 -27.71
CA ARG A 99 -13.62 -5.19 -27.53
C ARG A 99 -13.64 -3.65 -27.62
N LEU A 100 -12.69 -2.97 -26.98
CA LEU A 100 -12.58 -1.50 -27.06
C LEU A 100 -12.34 -1.02 -28.49
N ILE A 101 -11.51 -1.73 -29.26
CA ILE A 101 -11.16 -1.32 -30.62
C ILE A 101 -12.30 -1.61 -31.61
N PHE A 102 -12.94 -2.78 -31.51
CA PHE A 102 -13.78 -3.30 -32.59
C PHE A 102 -15.28 -3.32 -32.30
N ILE A 103 -15.68 -3.27 -31.03
CA ILE A 103 -17.10 -3.32 -30.61
C ILE A 103 -17.56 -1.97 -30.04
N ALA A 104 -16.70 -1.27 -29.30
CA ALA A 104 -17.00 0.04 -28.71
C ALA A 104 -15.95 1.11 -29.10
N PRO A 105 -15.87 1.50 -30.40
CA PRO A 105 -14.84 2.43 -30.87
C PRO A 105 -14.92 3.82 -30.20
N ASP A 106 -16.11 4.30 -29.84
CA ASP A 106 -16.35 5.57 -29.12
C ASP A 106 -16.26 5.39 -27.60
N HIS A 107 -15.18 4.76 -27.14
CA HIS A 107 -15.03 4.38 -25.73
C HIS A 107 -14.82 5.59 -24.81
N THR A 108 -15.38 5.48 -23.60
CA THR A 108 -15.29 6.49 -22.54
C THR A 108 -14.07 6.24 -21.62
N ARG A 109 -13.58 7.28 -20.90
CA ARG A 109 -12.47 7.11 -19.92
C ARG A 109 -12.70 5.97 -18.91
N PRO A 110 -13.93 5.76 -18.38
CA PRO A 110 -14.22 4.63 -17.50
C PRO A 110 -14.05 3.25 -18.16
N GLU A 111 -14.33 3.10 -19.46
CA GLU A 111 -14.15 1.82 -20.16
C GLU A 111 -12.67 1.49 -20.38
N ILE A 112 -11.86 2.50 -20.67
CA ILE A 112 -10.39 2.34 -20.68
C ILE A 112 -9.91 1.92 -19.28
N LEU A 113 -10.38 2.59 -18.24
CA LEU A 113 -10.00 2.28 -16.86
C LEU A 113 -10.38 0.84 -16.49
N HIS A 114 -11.59 0.39 -16.85
CA HIS A 114 -12.04 -0.98 -16.66
C HIS A 114 -11.09 -1.97 -17.34
N ALA A 115 -10.74 -1.75 -18.62
CA ALA A 115 -9.86 -2.66 -19.34
C ALA A 115 -8.43 -2.69 -18.78
N ILE A 116 -7.91 -1.54 -18.31
CA ILE A 116 -6.62 -1.47 -17.57
C ILE A 116 -6.73 -2.25 -16.26
N LEU A 117 -7.84 -2.13 -15.53
CA LEU A 117 -8.04 -2.82 -14.26
C LEU A 117 -8.13 -4.33 -14.48
N VAL A 118 -8.80 -4.80 -15.53
CA VAL A 118 -8.80 -6.22 -15.94
C VAL A 118 -7.38 -6.71 -16.22
N LEU A 119 -6.54 -5.95 -16.92
CA LEU A 119 -5.13 -6.30 -17.16
C LEU A 119 -4.35 -6.44 -15.84
N VAL A 120 -4.46 -5.45 -14.95
CA VAL A 120 -3.81 -5.47 -13.63
C VAL A 120 -4.28 -6.67 -12.81
N LEU A 121 -5.57 -6.98 -12.85
CA LEU A 121 -6.17 -8.13 -12.19
C LEU A 121 -5.62 -9.43 -12.76
N CYS A 122 -5.55 -9.59 -14.08
CA CYS A 122 -4.98 -10.76 -14.74
C CYS A 122 -3.53 -11.01 -14.31
N ILE A 123 -2.69 -9.97 -14.32
CA ILE A 123 -1.30 -10.05 -13.88
C ILE A 123 -1.23 -10.43 -12.40
N THR A 124 -2.04 -9.78 -11.56
CA THR A 124 -2.06 -10.01 -10.11
C THR A 124 -2.41 -11.46 -9.79
N VAL A 125 -3.38 -12.05 -10.48
CA VAL A 125 -3.78 -13.45 -10.27
C VAL A 125 -2.65 -14.41 -10.64
N LEU A 126 -1.99 -14.20 -11.77
CA LEU A 126 -0.88 -15.06 -12.21
C LEU A 126 0.34 -14.97 -11.28
N ILE A 127 0.67 -13.76 -10.83
CA ILE A 127 1.73 -13.53 -9.83
C ILE A 127 1.38 -14.20 -8.51
N ARG A 128 0.15 -13.98 -8.02
CA ARG A 128 -0.34 -14.57 -6.77
C ARG A 128 -0.27 -16.09 -6.83
N ASP A 129 -0.68 -16.70 -7.94
CA ASP A 129 -0.68 -18.15 -8.09
C ASP A 129 0.73 -18.74 -8.10
N SER A 130 1.63 -18.13 -8.88
CA SER A 130 3.04 -18.50 -8.91
C SER A 130 3.71 -18.36 -7.54
N PHE A 131 3.43 -17.26 -6.84
CA PHE A 131 3.91 -17.01 -5.48
C PHE A 131 3.38 -18.05 -4.49
N ALA A 132 2.07 -18.33 -4.51
CA ALA A 132 1.47 -19.32 -3.62
C ALA A 132 2.04 -20.72 -3.82
N HIS A 133 2.32 -21.12 -5.06
CA HIS A 133 2.97 -22.39 -5.37
C HIS A 133 4.39 -22.43 -4.79
N PHE A 134 5.19 -21.39 -5.04
CA PHE A 134 6.57 -21.30 -4.55
C PHE A 134 6.64 -21.39 -3.02
N VAL A 135 5.81 -20.61 -2.30
CA VAL A 135 5.74 -20.61 -0.83
C VAL A 135 5.42 -22.02 -0.30
N ARG A 136 4.49 -22.72 -0.93
CA ARG A 136 4.09 -24.08 -0.52
C ARG A 136 5.17 -25.11 -0.78
N SER A 137 5.85 -25.02 -1.92
CA SER A 137 6.99 -25.89 -2.22
C SER A 137 8.07 -25.76 -1.15
N CYS A 138 8.39 -24.53 -0.74
CA CYS A 138 9.33 -24.27 0.36
C CYS A 138 8.83 -24.86 1.70
N ALA A 139 7.53 -24.67 2.02
CA ALA A 139 6.95 -25.18 3.26
C ALA A 139 6.97 -26.72 3.35
N ILE A 140 6.66 -27.40 2.23
CA ILE A 140 6.68 -28.87 2.15
C ILE A 140 8.11 -29.40 2.31
N GLN A 141 9.10 -28.76 1.69
CA GLN A 141 10.51 -29.15 1.83
C GLN A 141 11.00 -29.08 3.28
N LYS A 142 10.50 -28.11 4.06
CA LYS A 142 10.84 -27.93 5.48
C LYS A 142 9.99 -28.78 6.44
N GLY A 143 9.22 -29.74 5.93
CA GLY A 143 8.47 -30.70 6.76
C GLY A 143 7.19 -30.15 7.41
N PHE A 144 6.72 -28.96 7.00
CA PHE A 144 5.42 -28.46 7.44
C PHE A 144 4.31 -29.17 6.66
N GLU A 145 3.62 -30.12 7.31
CA GLU A 145 2.42 -30.74 6.74
C GLU A 145 1.36 -29.67 6.45
N SER A 146 0.81 -29.72 5.23
CA SER A 146 -0.02 -28.65 4.69
C SER A 146 -1.42 -28.64 5.31
N GLU A 147 -1.56 -28.16 6.54
CA GLU A 147 -2.83 -27.64 7.04
C GLU A 147 -3.17 -26.34 6.28
N THR A 148 -3.62 -26.45 5.03
CA THR A 148 -4.19 -25.32 4.27
C THR A 148 -5.18 -25.79 3.19
N MET A 149 -6.26 -26.47 3.60
CA MET A 149 -7.40 -26.71 2.70
C MET A 149 -8.27 -25.46 2.48
N GLU A 150 -8.24 -24.46 3.37
CA GLU A 150 -9.24 -23.38 3.36
C GLU A 150 -8.93 -22.21 2.39
N PHE A 151 -7.72 -21.64 2.41
CA PHE A 151 -7.37 -20.50 1.53
C PHE A 151 -7.21 -20.89 0.04
N THR A 152 -6.94 -22.17 -0.25
CA THR A 152 -6.83 -22.66 -1.63
C THR A 152 -8.19 -22.81 -2.29
N ARG A 153 -9.20 -23.23 -1.51
CA ARG A 153 -10.58 -23.42 -1.99
C ARG A 153 -11.26 -22.09 -2.27
N LEU A 154 -10.96 -21.06 -1.49
CA LEU A 154 -11.52 -19.73 -1.71
C LEU A 154 -11.03 -19.11 -3.04
N ARG A 155 -9.81 -19.46 -3.49
CA ARG A 155 -9.31 -19.10 -4.83
C ARG A 155 -10.16 -19.73 -5.92
N THR A 156 -10.32 -21.06 -5.93
CA THR A 156 -11.04 -21.77 -7.00
C THR A 156 -12.52 -21.42 -7.02
N MET A 157 -13.14 -21.19 -5.85
CA MET A 157 -14.54 -20.76 -5.75
C MET A 157 -14.82 -19.37 -6.34
N VAL A 158 -13.85 -18.45 -6.35
CA VAL A 158 -14.08 -17.05 -6.77
C VAL A 158 -13.41 -16.73 -8.11
N ALA A 159 -12.18 -17.21 -8.34
CA ALA A 159 -11.41 -16.89 -9.54
C ALA A 159 -12.00 -17.47 -10.82
N ALA A 160 -12.55 -18.69 -10.74
CA ALA A 160 -13.18 -19.33 -11.88
C ALA A 160 -14.44 -18.55 -12.32
N PRO A 161 -15.47 -18.33 -11.47
CA PRO A 161 -16.64 -17.55 -11.87
C PRO A 161 -16.33 -16.16 -12.42
N VAL A 162 -15.37 -15.45 -11.81
CA VAL A 162 -14.94 -14.12 -12.28
C VAL A 162 -14.26 -14.22 -13.66
N GLY A 163 -13.37 -15.20 -13.86
CA GLY A 163 -12.73 -15.44 -15.16
C GLY A 163 -13.74 -15.75 -16.27
N ALA A 164 -14.78 -16.56 -15.99
CA ALA A 164 -15.84 -16.84 -16.95
C ALA A 164 -16.71 -15.62 -17.23
N LEU A 165 -17.06 -14.84 -16.20
CA LEU A 165 -17.82 -13.62 -16.36
C LEU A 165 -17.07 -12.61 -17.25
N LEU A 166 -15.78 -12.41 -16.98
CA LEU A 166 -14.93 -11.53 -17.79
C LEU A 166 -14.76 -12.05 -19.21
N TYR A 167 -14.65 -13.37 -19.42
CA TYR A 167 -14.62 -13.97 -20.76
C TYR A 167 -15.93 -13.73 -21.52
N ILE A 168 -17.08 -13.94 -20.87
CA ILE A 168 -18.40 -13.67 -21.43
C ILE A 168 -18.50 -12.20 -21.85
N HIS A 169 -18.06 -11.27 -21.00
CA HIS A 169 -18.03 -9.85 -21.32
C HIS A 169 -17.08 -9.50 -22.47
N ALA A 170 -15.88 -10.11 -22.50
CA ALA A 170 -14.82 -9.82 -23.46
C ALA A 170 -15.22 -10.05 -24.90
N PHE A 171 -15.86 -11.19 -25.15
CA PHE A 171 -16.17 -11.67 -26.48
C PHE A 171 -17.65 -11.49 -26.84
N TYR A 172 -18.39 -10.73 -26.04
CA TYR A 172 -19.80 -10.45 -26.29
C TYR A 172 -20.02 -9.68 -27.59
N LEU A 173 -20.96 -10.16 -28.40
CA LEU A 173 -21.31 -9.61 -29.71
C LEU A 173 -22.75 -9.04 -29.68
N PRO A 174 -22.96 -7.73 -29.44
CA PRO A 174 -24.30 -7.17 -29.30
C PRO A 174 -25.18 -7.40 -30.55
N GLY A 175 -26.45 -7.74 -30.32
CA GLY A 175 -27.51 -7.76 -31.35
C GLY A 175 -27.52 -8.94 -32.35
N LYS A 176 -26.75 -10.01 -32.13
CA LYS A 176 -26.57 -11.08 -33.14
C LYS A 176 -27.32 -12.40 -32.93
N GLY A 177 -28.19 -12.56 -31.92
CA GLY A 177 -28.84 -13.87 -31.67
C GLY A 177 -30.19 -13.84 -30.96
N ASP A 178 -31.09 -14.75 -31.37
CA ASP A 178 -32.45 -14.93 -30.83
C ASP A 178 -32.61 -16.18 -29.95
N SER A 179 -31.56 -16.99 -29.80
CA SER A 179 -31.65 -18.23 -29.01
C SER A 179 -31.81 -17.95 -27.50
N ALA A 180 -32.61 -18.75 -26.80
CA ALA A 180 -32.82 -18.64 -25.35
C ALA A 180 -31.51 -18.76 -24.53
N ILE A 181 -30.54 -19.51 -25.04
CA ILE A 181 -29.21 -19.64 -24.41
C ILE A 181 -28.44 -18.34 -24.55
N TYR A 182 -28.48 -17.73 -25.74
CA TYR A 182 -27.81 -16.46 -25.98
C TYR A 182 -28.42 -15.32 -25.15
N THR A 183 -29.73 -15.27 -24.98
CA THR A 183 -30.38 -14.25 -24.15
C THR A 183 -30.05 -14.39 -22.65
N LEU A 184 -29.79 -15.61 -22.18
CA LEU A 184 -29.27 -15.83 -20.82
C LEU A 184 -27.84 -15.30 -20.69
N ILE A 185 -26.97 -15.64 -21.66
CA ILE A 185 -25.56 -15.22 -21.65
C ILE A 185 -25.44 -13.70 -21.82
N SER A 186 -26.27 -13.08 -22.65
CA SER A 186 -26.23 -11.63 -22.90
C SER A 186 -26.58 -10.82 -21.65
N ARG A 187 -27.48 -11.30 -20.78
CA ARG A 187 -27.77 -10.68 -19.48
C ARG A 187 -26.56 -10.63 -18.56
N LEU A 188 -25.68 -11.64 -18.63
CA LEU A 188 -24.43 -11.66 -17.86
C LEU A 188 -23.35 -10.81 -18.52
N ALA A 189 -23.33 -10.73 -19.85
CA ALA A 189 -22.36 -9.93 -20.58
C ALA A 189 -22.62 -8.42 -20.45
N ASP A 190 -23.88 -7.99 -20.45
CA ASP A 190 -24.27 -6.57 -20.51
C ASP A 190 -24.57 -5.97 -19.12
N LEU A 191 -23.78 -6.37 -18.11
CA LEU A 191 -23.85 -5.78 -16.78
C LEU A 191 -23.34 -4.33 -16.81
N PRO A 192 -23.87 -3.44 -15.94
CA PRO A 192 -23.39 -2.07 -15.87
C PRO A 192 -21.93 -2.04 -15.42
N LEU A 193 -21.14 -1.13 -16.00
CA LEU A 193 -19.69 -0.98 -15.75
C LEU A 193 -19.35 -0.90 -14.25
N ARG A 194 -20.23 -0.27 -13.46
CA ARG A 194 -20.10 -0.18 -11.99
C ARG A 194 -20.02 -1.55 -11.31
N THR A 195 -20.77 -2.53 -11.81
CA THR A 195 -20.76 -3.90 -11.26
C THR A 195 -19.43 -4.58 -11.55
N TYR A 196 -18.87 -4.41 -12.76
CA TYR A 196 -17.54 -4.93 -13.07
C TYR A 196 -16.47 -4.35 -12.16
N PHE A 197 -16.45 -3.03 -11.96
CA PHE A 197 -15.51 -2.40 -11.02
C PHE A 197 -15.60 -2.97 -9.59
N ILE A 198 -16.82 -3.20 -9.09
CA ILE A 198 -17.02 -3.78 -7.75
C ILE A 198 -16.44 -5.20 -7.69
N ILE A 199 -16.76 -6.03 -8.68
CA ILE A 199 -16.28 -7.42 -8.75
C ILE A 199 -14.75 -7.44 -8.81
N GLU A 200 -14.15 -6.59 -9.63
CA GLU A 200 -12.70 -6.52 -9.80
C GLU A 200 -11.98 -6.02 -8.55
N ILE A 201 -12.48 -4.97 -7.90
CA ILE A 201 -11.89 -4.43 -6.66
C ILE A 201 -11.95 -5.50 -5.56
N ILE A 202 -13.10 -6.16 -5.38
CA ILE A 202 -13.24 -7.26 -4.42
C ILE A 202 -12.23 -8.37 -4.74
N PHE A 203 -12.10 -8.74 -6.02
CA PHE A 203 -11.21 -9.81 -6.42
C PHE A 203 -9.73 -9.44 -6.23
N LEU A 204 -9.36 -8.18 -6.47
CA LEU A 204 -8.02 -7.66 -6.22
C LEU A 204 -7.70 -7.66 -4.71
N ILE A 205 -8.66 -7.26 -3.86
CA ILE A 205 -8.55 -7.35 -2.39
C ILE A 205 -8.33 -8.81 -1.96
N ILE A 206 -9.09 -9.77 -2.49
CA ILE A 206 -8.93 -11.19 -2.17
C ILE A 206 -7.54 -11.69 -2.58
N ASN A 207 -7.05 -11.32 -3.77
CA ASN A 207 -5.73 -11.75 -4.26
C ASN A 207 -4.60 -11.16 -3.41
N PHE A 208 -4.59 -9.85 -3.15
CA PHE A 208 -3.58 -9.23 -2.29
C PHE A 208 -3.67 -9.71 -0.85
N GLY A 209 -4.89 -9.86 -0.30
CA GLY A 209 -5.10 -10.43 1.02
C GLY A 209 -4.56 -11.86 1.12
N SER A 210 -4.69 -12.65 0.06
CA SER A 210 -4.11 -13.99 0.00
C SER A 210 -2.58 -13.98 -0.04
N ILE A 211 -1.94 -13.08 -0.80
CA ILE A 211 -0.47 -12.94 -0.80
C ILE A 211 -0.01 -12.54 0.59
N ALA A 212 -0.64 -11.52 1.20
CA ALA A 212 -0.31 -11.04 2.54
C ALA A 212 -0.48 -12.15 3.59
N GLY A 213 -1.53 -12.96 3.51
CA GLY A 213 -1.75 -14.11 4.38
C GLY A 213 -0.63 -15.16 4.27
N LEU A 214 -0.17 -15.45 3.05
CA LEU A 214 0.96 -16.37 2.80
C LEU A 214 2.27 -15.81 3.34
N CYS A 215 2.57 -14.54 3.08
CA CYS A 215 3.75 -13.86 3.65
C CYS A 215 3.72 -13.85 5.18
N ARG A 216 2.55 -13.64 5.79
CA ARG A 216 2.41 -13.65 7.25
C ARG A 216 2.65 -15.04 7.84
N LYS A 217 2.17 -16.11 7.19
CA LYS A 217 2.28 -17.49 7.70
C LYS A 217 3.65 -18.12 7.41
N TYR A 218 4.21 -17.88 6.23
CA TYR A 218 5.39 -18.59 5.71
C TYR A 218 6.54 -17.67 5.29
N GLY A 219 6.44 -16.35 5.49
CA GLY A 219 7.43 -15.39 5.01
C GLY A 219 8.82 -15.57 5.60
N THR A 220 8.93 -16.00 6.87
CA THR A 220 10.23 -16.32 7.49
C THR A 220 10.88 -17.52 6.80
N LEU A 221 10.14 -18.61 6.60
CA LEU A 221 10.63 -19.81 5.92
C LEU A 221 11.10 -19.52 4.49
N LEU A 222 10.33 -18.70 3.77
CA LEU A 222 10.64 -18.26 2.42
C LEU A 222 11.90 -17.40 2.39
N LEU A 223 12.03 -16.49 3.35
CA LEU A 223 13.20 -15.64 3.45
C LEU A 223 14.45 -16.47 3.78
N ASP A 224 14.36 -17.42 4.70
CA ASP A 224 15.46 -18.33 5.03
C ASP A 224 15.89 -19.18 3.82
N GLU A 225 14.92 -19.62 2.99
CA GLU A 225 15.19 -20.38 1.76
C GLU A 225 15.88 -19.51 0.68
N VAL A 226 15.32 -18.32 0.42
CA VAL A 226 15.86 -17.37 -0.57
C VAL A 226 17.27 -16.90 -0.17
N CYS A 227 17.52 -16.78 1.14
CA CYS A 227 18.81 -16.35 1.63
C CYS A 227 19.83 -17.50 1.73
N HIS A 228 19.44 -18.76 1.54
CA HIS A 228 20.31 -19.92 1.79
C HIS A 228 21.05 -19.82 3.13
N GLU A 229 20.33 -19.43 4.19
CA GLU A 229 20.88 -19.19 5.54
C GLU A 229 21.91 -18.05 5.65
N ASP A 230 22.05 -17.19 4.63
CA ASP A 230 22.86 -15.97 4.70
C ASP A 230 22.10 -14.86 5.46
N ASP A 231 22.48 -14.68 6.72
CA ASP A 231 21.94 -13.64 7.61
C ASP A 231 22.18 -12.21 7.08
N LEU A 232 23.25 -11.96 6.32
CA LEU A 232 23.51 -10.64 5.74
C LEU A 232 22.53 -10.33 4.61
N LEU A 233 22.33 -11.29 3.70
CA LEU A 233 21.38 -11.15 2.62
C LEU A 233 19.96 -10.97 3.17
N ARG A 234 19.61 -11.74 4.20
CA ARG A 234 18.36 -11.62 4.94
C ARG A 234 18.15 -10.22 5.50
N ARG A 235 19.14 -9.70 6.25
CA ARG A 235 19.08 -8.33 6.80
C ARG A 235 18.99 -7.29 5.70
N ARG A 236 19.70 -7.43 4.57
CA ARG A 236 19.67 -6.49 3.44
C ARG A 236 18.30 -6.44 2.77
N ILE A 237 17.67 -7.61 2.56
CA ILE A 237 16.31 -7.71 2.00
C ILE A 237 15.31 -7.07 2.98
N LEU A 238 15.41 -7.36 4.27
CA LEU A 238 14.51 -6.78 5.27
C LEU A 238 14.70 -5.27 5.42
N ALA A 239 15.94 -4.76 5.28
CA ALA A 239 16.25 -3.34 5.36
C ALA A 239 15.68 -2.53 4.19
N PHE A 240 15.33 -3.16 3.07
CA PHE A 240 14.67 -2.47 1.96
C PHE A 240 13.35 -1.81 2.38
N PHE A 241 12.55 -2.47 3.22
CA PHE A 241 11.23 -1.99 3.62
C PHE A 241 11.28 -0.68 4.44
N PRO A 242 12.02 -0.58 5.56
CA PRO A 242 12.15 0.68 6.29
C PRO A 242 12.84 1.74 5.42
N ASN A 243 13.91 1.41 4.70
CA ASN A 243 14.60 2.39 3.84
C ASN A 243 13.67 2.98 2.76
N ALA A 244 12.77 2.18 2.18
CA ALA A 244 11.78 2.68 1.22
C ALA A 244 10.79 3.65 1.85
N LEU A 245 10.38 3.41 3.10
CA LEU A 245 9.53 4.32 3.87
C LEU A 245 10.28 5.62 4.20
N THR A 246 11.57 5.55 4.55
CA THR A 246 12.42 6.73 4.77
C THR A 246 12.58 7.57 3.49
N VAL A 247 12.72 6.94 2.32
CA VAL A 247 12.72 7.66 1.03
C VAL A 247 11.36 8.31 0.76
N LEU A 248 10.25 7.63 1.09
CA LEU A 248 8.92 8.21 0.99
C LEU A 248 8.74 9.41 1.94
N ASN A 249 9.29 9.37 3.15
CA ASN A 249 9.36 10.53 4.06
C ASN A 249 10.01 11.72 3.32
N ALA A 250 11.24 11.58 2.84
CA ALA A 250 11.93 12.66 2.11
C ALA A 250 11.15 13.18 0.90
N LEU A 251 10.52 12.27 0.13
CA LEU A 251 9.67 12.64 -1.01
C LEU A 251 8.47 13.49 -0.58
N MET A 252 7.83 13.16 0.54
CA MET A 252 6.74 13.97 1.09
C MET A 252 7.22 15.38 1.45
N GLY A 253 8.42 15.52 2.03
CA GLY A 253 9.04 16.82 2.30
C GLY A 253 9.24 17.67 1.04
N ILE A 254 9.76 17.06 -0.03
CA ILE A 254 9.93 17.73 -1.34
C ILE A 254 8.57 18.14 -1.92
N LEU A 255 7.58 17.23 -1.90
CA LEU A 255 6.22 17.54 -2.37
C LEU A 255 5.60 18.68 -1.57
N ALA A 256 5.84 18.77 -0.26
CA ALA A 256 5.34 19.88 0.54
C ALA A 256 5.85 21.23 0.02
N VAL A 257 7.15 21.34 -0.29
CA VAL A 257 7.73 22.56 -0.88
C VAL A 257 7.14 22.87 -2.26
N LEU A 258 6.99 21.84 -3.12
CA LEU A 258 6.43 22.03 -4.46
C LEU A 258 4.98 22.51 -4.44
N PHE A 259 4.15 21.98 -3.52
CA PHE A 259 2.78 22.45 -3.35
C PHE A 259 2.71 23.86 -2.75
N THR A 260 3.62 24.21 -1.83
CA THR A 260 3.73 25.59 -1.34
C THR A 260 4.05 26.58 -2.45
N HIS A 261 4.93 26.22 -3.39
CA HIS A 261 5.21 27.06 -4.56
C HIS A 261 3.96 27.33 -5.42
N GLN A 262 2.94 26.47 -5.36
CA GLN A 262 1.66 26.66 -6.04
C GLN A 262 0.62 27.42 -5.18
N GLY A 263 1.01 27.93 -4.01
CA GLY A 263 0.11 28.55 -3.03
C GLY A 263 -0.73 27.56 -2.22
N LEU A 264 -0.52 26.25 -2.39
CA LEU A 264 -1.32 25.18 -1.80
C LEU A 264 -0.79 24.78 -0.41
N ILE A 265 -0.82 25.72 0.55
CA ILE A 265 -0.22 25.55 1.88
C ILE A 265 -0.87 24.42 2.68
N ARG A 266 -2.19 24.22 2.53
CA ARG A 266 -2.91 23.11 3.17
C ARG A 266 -2.37 21.76 2.73
N GLN A 267 -2.21 21.57 1.42
CA GLN A 267 -1.67 20.33 0.85
C GLN A 267 -0.22 20.13 1.30
N ALA A 268 0.58 21.21 1.33
CA ALA A 268 1.95 21.15 1.84
C ALA A 268 2.01 20.67 3.31
N TYR A 269 1.15 21.20 4.18
CA TYR A 269 1.04 20.74 5.55
C TYR A 269 0.64 19.26 5.65
N LEU A 270 -0.30 18.79 4.81
CA LEU A 270 -0.69 17.38 4.78
C LEU A 270 0.45 16.46 4.32
N PHE A 271 1.27 16.92 3.37
CA PHE A 271 2.48 16.19 2.99
C PHE A 271 3.47 16.11 4.16
N LEU A 272 3.67 17.17 4.95
CA LEU A 272 4.50 17.11 6.17
C LEU A 272 3.93 16.16 7.23
N VAL A 273 2.60 16.11 7.39
CA VAL A 273 1.95 15.10 8.25
C VAL A 273 2.23 13.69 7.70
N GLY A 274 2.14 13.50 6.38
CA GLY A 274 2.50 12.24 5.72
C GLY A 274 3.96 11.83 5.94
N ALA A 275 4.88 12.79 5.85
CA ALA A 275 6.30 12.61 6.15
C ALA A 275 6.49 12.07 7.59
N ALA A 276 5.85 12.70 8.57
CA ALA A 276 5.90 12.28 9.98
C ALA A 276 5.28 10.88 10.22
N ILE A 277 4.28 10.51 9.43
CA ILE A 277 3.71 9.15 9.46
C ILE A 277 4.73 8.14 8.91
N PHE A 278 5.39 8.43 7.78
CA PHE A 278 6.38 7.53 7.20
C PHE A 278 7.61 7.35 8.08
N ASP A 279 8.12 8.43 8.69
CA ASP A 279 9.15 8.39 9.74
C ASP A 279 8.74 7.49 10.93
N LYS A 280 7.53 7.67 11.47
CA LYS A 280 7.06 6.76 12.54
C LYS A 280 7.02 5.28 12.07
N LEU A 281 6.59 5.05 10.82
CA LEU A 281 6.42 3.71 10.27
C LEU A 281 7.76 3.03 9.95
N ASP A 282 8.75 3.73 9.43
CA ASP A 282 10.04 3.14 9.11
C ASP A 282 10.77 2.63 10.37
N GLY A 283 10.76 3.41 11.46
CA GLY A 283 11.34 3.03 12.73
C GLY A 283 10.56 1.89 13.39
N ALA A 284 9.23 1.88 13.25
CA ALA A 284 8.40 0.77 13.73
C ALA A 284 8.66 -0.53 12.94
N VAL A 285 8.80 -0.44 11.61
CA VAL A 285 9.10 -1.58 10.74
C VAL A 285 10.52 -2.10 11.01
N ALA A 286 11.52 -1.22 11.13
CA ALA A 286 12.89 -1.59 11.44
C ALA A 286 13.00 -2.36 12.77
N ARG A 287 12.32 -1.86 13.83
CA ARG A 287 12.24 -2.57 15.13
C ARG A 287 11.55 -3.93 15.01
N LYS A 288 10.42 -3.99 14.30
CA LYS A 288 9.65 -5.23 14.14
C LYS A 288 10.41 -6.29 13.34
N LEU A 289 11.27 -5.87 12.42
CA LEU A 289 12.12 -6.75 11.62
C LEU A 289 13.47 -7.08 12.29
N GLY A 290 13.70 -6.64 13.53
CA GLY A 290 14.95 -6.91 14.27
C GLY A 290 16.19 -6.21 13.68
N LEU A 291 16.00 -5.17 12.86
CA LEU A 291 17.09 -4.47 12.18
C LEU A 291 17.80 -3.46 13.08
N THR A 292 17.24 -3.17 14.26
CA THR A 292 17.84 -2.30 15.27
C THR A 292 18.85 -3.03 16.16
N GLU A 293 18.95 -4.36 16.07
CA GLU A 293 19.94 -5.14 16.81
C GLU A 293 21.30 -5.14 16.09
N PRO A 294 22.43 -5.07 16.82
CA PRO A 294 23.76 -5.04 16.21
C PRO A 294 23.94 -6.24 15.26
N SER A 295 24.53 -5.98 14.09
CA SER A 295 24.81 -7.06 13.14
C SER A 295 25.93 -7.96 13.69
N PRO A 296 25.86 -9.30 13.49
CA PRO A 296 26.90 -10.23 13.94
C PRO A 296 28.28 -9.94 13.33
N LEU A 297 28.35 -9.15 12.25
CA LEU A 297 29.57 -8.68 11.60
C LEU A 297 29.93 -7.22 11.90
N GLN A 298 29.12 -6.51 12.69
CA GLN A 298 29.41 -5.14 13.06
C GLN A 298 30.46 -5.15 14.17
N GLN A 299 31.66 -4.67 13.86
CA GLN A 299 32.68 -4.47 14.88
C GLN A 299 32.09 -3.65 16.04
N PRO A 300 32.34 -4.04 17.30
CA PRO A 300 31.89 -3.27 18.45
C PRO A 300 32.50 -1.86 18.36
N GLY A 301 31.68 -0.87 18.00
CA GLY A 301 32.12 0.53 17.79
C GLY A 301 31.58 1.22 16.53
N SER A 302 31.07 0.49 15.53
CA SER A 302 30.38 1.07 14.37
C SER A 302 28.98 1.55 14.77
N GLY A 303 28.89 2.77 15.29
CA GLY A 303 27.64 3.34 15.80
C GLY A 303 26.64 3.80 14.72
N MET A 304 27.03 3.80 13.44
CA MET A 304 26.24 4.38 12.35
C MET A 304 25.89 3.33 11.30
N THR A 305 24.60 3.12 11.11
CA THR A 305 24.05 2.24 10.06
C THR A 305 23.69 3.07 8.83
N LEU A 306 23.74 2.46 7.64
CA LEU A 306 23.31 3.12 6.41
C LEU A 306 21.84 3.55 6.49
N GLY A 307 20.98 2.76 7.14
CA GLY A 307 19.58 3.11 7.38
C GLY A 307 19.42 4.32 8.29
N GLY A 308 20.19 4.41 9.38
CA GLY A 308 20.18 5.58 10.27
C GLY A 308 20.68 6.85 9.58
N LEU A 309 21.72 6.76 8.74
CA LEU A 309 22.16 7.92 7.95
C LEU A 309 21.11 8.37 6.93
N LEU A 310 20.43 7.42 6.28
CA LEU A 310 19.35 7.72 5.35
C LEU A 310 18.18 8.42 6.07
N ASP A 311 17.86 7.97 7.28
CA ASP A 311 16.84 8.55 8.16
C ASP A 311 17.18 10.00 8.53
N ASP A 312 18.39 10.24 9.04
CA ASP A 312 18.87 11.59 9.36
C ASP A 312 18.82 12.55 8.15
N ILE A 313 19.15 12.06 6.94
CA ILE A 313 19.07 12.84 5.70
C ILE A 313 17.60 13.13 5.32
N ALA A 314 16.73 12.12 5.40
CA ALA A 314 15.31 12.28 5.09
C ALA A 314 14.64 13.28 6.05
N ASP A 315 14.95 13.19 7.34
CA ASP A 315 14.48 14.11 8.37
C ASP A 315 15.00 15.54 8.17
N ALA A 316 16.26 15.69 7.74
CA ALA A 316 16.80 17.00 7.39
C ALA A 316 16.04 17.63 6.22
N ILE A 317 15.65 16.85 5.21
CA ILE A 317 14.86 17.33 4.06
C ILE A 317 13.43 17.67 4.50
N SER A 318 12.74 16.73 5.13
CA SER A 318 11.31 16.84 5.45
C SER A 318 11.00 17.77 6.61
N PHE A 319 11.82 17.77 7.65
CA PHE A 319 11.50 18.46 8.90
C PHE A 319 12.40 19.65 9.22
N CYS A 320 13.52 19.82 8.52
CA CYS A 320 14.37 21.01 8.68
C CYS A 320 14.26 21.93 7.45
N LEU A 321 14.53 21.40 6.26
CA LEU A 321 14.60 22.19 5.03
C LEU A 321 13.21 22.58 4.53
N ALA A 322 12.28 21.62 4.41
CA ALA A 322 10.96 21.90 3.86
C ALA A 322 10.19 22.97 4.68
N PRO A 323 10.10 22.91 6.02
CA PRO A 323 9.42 23.95 6.79
C PRO A 323 10.09 25.33 6.68
N ALA A 324 11.43 25.38 6.64
CA ALA A 324 12.18 26.62 6.42
C ALA A 324 11.83 27.25 5.07
N LEU A 325 11.83 26.45 4.00
CA LEU A 325 11.47 26.92 2.67
C LEU A 325 10.01 27.37 2.61
N ILE A 326 9.08 26.56 3.14
CA ILE A 326 7.64 26.88 3.17
C ILE A 326 7.41 28.21 3.87
N PHE A 327 8.03 28.43 5.03
CA PHE A 327 7.97 29.69 5.76
C PHE A 327 8.54 30.86 4.97
N SER A 328 9.73 30.69 4.40
CA SER A 328 10.36 31.77 3.64
C SER A 328 9.55 32.17 2.40
N MET A 329 9.01 31.20 1.65
CA MET A 329 8.20 31.44 0.45
C MET A 329 6.87 32.11 0.81
N THR A 330 6.21 31.66 1.87
CA THR A 330 4.90 32.20 2.28
C THR A 330 4.99 33.62 2.82
N LEU A 331 6.02 33.96 3.60
CA LEU A 331 6.16 35.31 4.15
C LEU A 331 6.89 36.30 3.22
N ALA A 332 7.73 35.82 2.28
CA ALA A 332 8.51 36.71 1.40
C ALA A 332 7.66 37.56 0.45
N ASP A 333 6.42 37.17 0.18
CA ASP A 333 5.51 37.87 -0.74
C ASP A 333 4.61 38.90 -0.03
N TYR A 334 4.72 39.05 1.29
CA TYR A 334 3.87 39.95 2.09
C TYR A 334 4.67 40.99 2.88
N PRO A 335 5.11 42.10 2.24
CA PRO A 335 5.81 43.21 2.91
C PRO A 335 4.96 43.88 4.00
N ALA A 336 3.63 43.81 3.91
CA ALA A 336 2.68 44.44 4.82
C ALA A 336 2.70 43.89 6.27
N VAL A 337 3.44 42.80 6.52
CA VAL A 337 3.55 42.16 7.84
C VAL A 337 4.57 42.89 8.76
N GLY A 338 5.30 43.88 8.26
CA GLY A 338 6.30 44.63 9.05
C GLY A 338 7.59 43.84 9.29
N VAL A 339 7.78 42.73 8.58
CA VAL A 339 9.00 41.93 8.58
C VAL A 339 9.64 42.10 7.20
N ASP A 340 10.42 43.16 7.03
CA ASP A 340 11.09 43.45 5.77
C ASP A 340 12.07 42.35 5.39
N LYS A 341 12.25 42.12 4.08
CA LYS A 341 13.39 41.33 3.58
C LYS A 341 14.68 41.98 4.11
N PRO A 342 15.62 41.21 4.70
CA PRO A 342 15.83 39.76 4.56
C PRO A 342 15.42 38.90 5.78
N TRP A 343 14.64 39.40 6.73
CA TRP A 343 14.47 38.67 8.00
C TRP A 343 13.80 37.29 7.92
N PRO A 344 12.77 37.06 7.09
CA PRO A 344 12.15 35.73 6.97
C PRO A 344 13.14 34.68 6.44
N THR A 345 14.02 35.05 5.51
CA THR A 345 15.03 34.12 4.97
C THR A 345 16.13 33.82 5.98
N VAL A 346 16.56 34.82 6.76
CA VAL A 346 17.54 34.62 7.85
C VAL A 346 17.00 33.68 8.92
N VAL A 347 15.75 33.88 9.36
CA VAL A 347 15.13 33.00 10.37
C VAL A 347 14.88 31.60 9.82
N ALA A 348 14.48 31.46 8.55
CA ALA A 348 14.37 30.16 7.90
C ALA A 348 15.71 29.41 7.87
N ALA A 349 16.79 30.09 7.49
CA ALA A 349 18.13 29.51 7.48
C ALA A 349 18.58 29.10 8.89
N ALA A 350 18.31 29.94 9.90
CA ALA A 350 18.60 29.61 11.30
C ALA A 350 17.83 28.37 11.77
N TYR A 351 16.53 28.27 11.45
CA TYR A 351 15.72 27.08 11.77
C TYR A 351 16.32 25.81 11.13
N PHE A 352 16.69 25.87 9.85
CA PHE A 352 17.30 24.74 9.16
C PHE A 352 18.60 24.29 9.83
N LEU A 353 19.53 25.22 10.11
CA LEU A 353 20.82 24.90 10.74
C LEU A 353 20.64 24.33 12.15
N LEU A 354 19.72 24.90 12.93
CA LEU A 354 19.43 24.43 14.29
C LEU A 354 18.72 23.07 14.29
N GLY A 355 17.88 22.79 13.29
CA GLY A 355 17.28 21.47 13.09
C GLY A 355 18.33 20.41 12.75
N VAL A 356 19.23 20.69 11.80
CA VAL A 356 20.33 19.77 11.44
C VAL A 356 21.28 19.56 12.62
N THR A 357 21.60 20.62 13.38
CA THR A 357 22.43 20.51 14.59
C THR A 357 21.78 19.57 15.61
N ARG A 358 20.46 19.68 15.81
CA ARG A 358 19.72 18.74 16.65
C ARG A 358 19.84 17.30 16.14
N LEU A 359 19.71 17.06 14.84
CA LEU A 359 19.78 15.71 14.27
C LEU A 359 21.15 15.08 14.59
N ILE A 360 22.23 15.81 14.27
CA ILE A 360 23.60 15.39 14.56
C ILE A 360 23.80 15.09 16.05
N TYR A 361 23.27 15.94 16.95
CA TYR A 361 23.36 15.71 18.38
C TYR A 361 22.71 14.36 18.78
N PHE A 362 21.53 14.06 18.27
CA PHE A 362 20.83 12.80 18.57
C PHE A 362 21.52 11.57 17.98
N THR A 363 22.17 11.72 16.81
CA THR A 363 22.95 10.64 16.21
C THR A 363 24.19 10.28 17.06
N ILE A 364 24.74 11.26 17.79
CA ILE A 364 25.94 11.09 18.64
C ILE A 364 25.58 10.73 20.09
N ASP A 365 24.39 11.12 20.59
CA ASP A 365 23.98 10.94 21.99
C ASP A 365 23.97 9.46 22.41
N ARG A 366 24.83 9.12 23.38
CA ARG A 366 24.98 7.76 23.93
C ARG A 366 24.11 7.50 25.15
N ALA A 367 23.38 8.51 25.65
CA ALA A 367 22.55 8.40 26.85
C ALA A 367 21.07 8.75 26.58
N PRO A 368 20.36 7.96 25.75
CA PRO A 368 18.94 8.18 25.48
C PRO A 368 18.09 7.90 26.73
N ILE A 369 17.05 8.69 26.94
CA ILE A 369 16.11 8.52 28.06
C ILE A 369 14.88 7.76 27.55
N PRO A 370 14.54 6.59 28.10
CA PRO A 370 13.35 5.86 27.70
C PRO A 370 12.09 6.73 27.84
N GLY A 371 11.25 6.73 26.79
CA GLY A 371 9.99 7.49 26.79
C GLY A 371 10.09 8.99 26.50
N PHE A 372 11.27 9.59 26.54
CA PHE A 372 11.45 11.05 26.42
C PHE A 372 12.50 11.44 25.37
N PHE A 373 12.31 12.62 24.78
CA PHE A 373 13.28 13.31 23.92
C PHE A 373 13.90 14.50 24.66
N LYS A 374 15.22 14.68 24.53
CA LYS A 374 15.94 15.88 24.96
C LYS A 374 15.72 17.00 23.93
N GLY A 375 15.00 18.06 24.29
CA GLY A 375 14.55 19.07 23.33
C GLY A 375 13.38 18.59 22.45
N MET A 376 12.82 19.50 21.67
CA MET A 376 11.67 19.22 20.79
C MET A 376 12.10 18.36 19.58
N PRO A 377 11.36 17.30 19.24
CA PRO A 377 11.62 16.52 18.02
C PRO A 377 11.42 17.35 16.75
N THR A 378 12.28 17.14 15.73
CA THR A 378 12.20 17.83 14.43
C THR A 378 10.85 17.65 13.72
N PRO A 379 10.21 16.44 13.67
CA PRO A 379 8.88 16.32 13.06
C PRO A 379 7.83 17.18 13.75
N ALA A 380 7.87 17.27 15.08
CA ALA A 380 6.92 18.07 15.84
C ALA A 380 7.17 19.57 15.65
N ALA A 381 8.43 19.99 15.59
CA ALA A 381 8.80 21.37 15.30
C ALA A 381 8.36 21.79 13.89
N ALA A 382 8.55 20.92 12.89
CA ALA A 382 8.14 21.15 11.51
C ALA A 382 6.63 21.39 11.39
N LEU A 383 5.83 20.53 12.01
CA LEU A 383 4.38 20.71 12.02
C LEU A 383 3.99 21.98 12.78
N LEU A 384 4.65 22.29 13.91
CA LEU A 384 4.32 23.46 14.73
C LEU A 384 4.52 24.78 13.96
N VAL A 385 5.59 24.90 13.19
CA VAL A 385 5.92 26.14 12.48
C VAL A 385 5.10 26.32 11.19
N VAL A 386 4.65 25.23 10.55
CA VAL A 386 3.83 25.32 9.33
C VAL A 386 2.34 25.42 9.65
N ALA A 387 1.86 24.90 10.78
CA ALA A 387 0.46 24.99 11.16
C ALA A 387 -0.11 26.43 11.11
N PRO A 388 0.50 27.46 11.72
CA PRO A 388 -0.03 28.82 11.69
C PRO A 388 0.06 29.50 10.31
N LEU A 389 0.91 29.00 9.40
CA LEU A 389 0.95 29.50 8.02
C LEU A 389 -0.35 29.19 7.26
N LEU A 390 -1.11 28.19 7.67
CA LEU A 390 -2.45 27.93 7.14
C LEU A 390 -3.42 29.08 7.44
N MET A 391 -3.31 29.68 8.64
CA MET A 391 -4.16 30.79 9.06
C MET A 391 -3.69 32.08 8.44
N PHE A 392 -2.37 32.25 8.29
CA PHE A 392 -1.81 33.35 7.51
C PHE A 392 -2.34 33.33 6.06
N SER A 393 -2.25 32.18 5.38
CA SER A 393 -2.77 32.00 4.02
C SER A 393 -4.28 32.27 3.92
N GLN A 394 -5.08 31.82 4.89
CA GLN A 394 -6.51 32.12 4.94
C GLN A 394 -6.79 33.62 5.17
N ALA A 395 -6.03 34.26 6.05
CA ALA A 395 -6.16 35.69 6.34
C ALA A 395 -5.80 36.55 5.13
N THR A 396 -4.81 36.14 4.34
CA THR A 396 -4.41 36.86 3.13
C THR A 396 -5.41 36.73 1.98
N GLU A 397 -6.17 35.63 1.92
CA GLU A 397 -7.24 35.44 0.93
C GLU A 397 -8.58 36.08 1.36
N GLY A 398 -8.82 36.20 2.66
CA GLY A 398 -10.04 36.72 3.25
C GLY A 398 -9.85 38.06 3.97
N ASP A 399 -9.85 38.01 5.31
CA ASP A 399 -9.75 39.20 6.16
C ASP A 399 -8.29 39.65 6.35
N MET A 400 -7.86 40.56 5.48
CA MET A 400 -6.51 41.13 5.48
C MET A 400 -6.13 41.85 6.77
N ALA A 401 -7.09 42.24 7.63
CA ALA A 401 -6.79 42.91 8.89
C ALA A 401 -6.06 41.99 9.89
N THR A 402 -6.29 40.67 9.79
CA THR A 402 -5.66 39.68 10.67
C THR A 402 -4.32 39.14 10.13
N ALA A 403 -3.99 39.42 8.88
CA ALA A 403 -2.78 38.92 8.23
C ALA A 403 -1.47 39.37 8.93
N PRO A 404 -1.31 40.64 9.38
CA PRO A 404 -0.11 41.06 10.11
C PRO A 404 0.09 40.30 11.43
N PHE A 405 -1.01 40.06 12.17
CA PHE A 405 -0.97 39.28 13.41
C PHE A 405 -0.44 37.87 13.16
N TRP A 406 -1.02 37.17 12.17
CA TRP A 406 -0.60 35.81 11.84
C TRP A 406 0.84 35.75 11.31
N GLY A 407 1.27 36.74 10.54
CA GLY A 407 2.65 36.79 10.05
C GLY A 407 3.68 36.99 11.18
N ILE A 408 3.44 37.92 12.11
CA ILE A 408 4.28 38.10 13.30
C ILE A 408 4.27 36.85 14.19
N PHE A 409 3.10 36.21 14.32
CA PHE A 409 2.97 34.96 15.08
C PHE A 409 3.78 33.83 14.44
N CYS A 410 3.73 33.66 13.12
CA CYS A 410 4.53 32.67 12.39
C CYS A 410 6.04 32.93 12.55
N PHE A 411 6.46 34.20 12.49
CA PHE A 411 7.86 34.58 12.71
C PHE A 411 8.31 34.22 14.14
N SER A 412 7.49 34.54 15.13
CA SER A 412 7.76 34.27 16.54
C SER A 412 7.83 32.77 16.82
N ILE A 413 6.87 31.98 16.31
CA ILE A 413 6.84 30.54 16.55
C ILE A 413 8.02 29.83 15.89
N MET A 414 8.50 30.32 14.73
CA MET A 414 9.67 29.76 14.05
C MET A 414 10.93 29.90 14.92
N ILE A 415 11.11 31.06 15.55
CA ILE A 415 12.23 31.29 16.50
C ILE A 415 12.07 30.39 17.73
N VAL A 416 10.88 30.35 18.33
CA VAL A 416 10.60 29.54 19.52
C VAL A 416 10.85 28.06 19.25
N ALA A 417 10.41 27.54 18.10
CA ALA A 417 10.62 26.16 17.70
C ALA A 417 12.11 25.85 17.44
N SER A 418 12.84 26.78 16.81
CA SER A 418 14.28 26.65 16.58
C SER A 418 15.06 26.49 17.89
N LEU A 419 14.71 27.30 18.89
CA LEU A 419 15.31 27.25 20.22
C LEU A 419 14.87 25.98 20.97
N SER A 420 13.57 25.63 20.94
CA SER A 420 13.06 24.46 21.68
C SER A 420 13.65 23.13 21.20
N MET A 421 14.00 23.00 19.92
CA MET A 421 14.73 21.84 19.40
C MET A 421 16.10 21.63 20.06
N ASN A 422 16.76 22.70 20.49
CA ASN A 422 18.12 22.67 21.03
C ASN A 422 18.18 22.89 22.55
N LEU A 423 17.04 23.03 23.22
CA LEU A 423 16.94 23.07 24.69
C LEU A 423 16.95 21.66 25.28
N TYR A 424 18.11 21.00 25.26
CA TYR A 424 18.28 19.62 25.72
C TYR A 424 17.88 19.32 27.18
N PRO A 425 17.93 20.26 28.16
CA PRO A 425 17.41 20.01 29.51
C PRO A 425 15.89 19.80 29.59
N VAL A 426 15.15 20.13 28.52
CA VAL A 426 13.70 20.01 28.45
C VAL A 426 13.33 18.65 27.89
N HIS A 427 12.59 17.86 28.66
CA HIS A 427 12.16 16.52 28.26
C HIS A 427 10.76 16.54 27.64
N TYR A 428 10.68 16.21 26.34
CA TYR A 428 9.43 16.09 25.62
C TYR A 428 8.97 14.63 25.58
N LEU A 429 7.66 14.40 25.72
CA LEU A 429 7.10 13.06 25.66
C LEU A 429 7.24 12.49 24.24
N HIS A 430 7.65 11.23 24.14
CA HIS A 430 7.64 10.51 22.87
C HIS A 430 6.21 10.11 22.47
N ILE A 431 5.52 10.99 21.73
CA ILE A 431 4.11 10.80 21.31
C ILE A 431 3.87 9.43 20.66
N GLY A 432 4.78 8.97 19.79
CA GLY A 432 4.66 7.67 19.13
C GLY A 432 4.46 6.51 20.11
N ARG A 433 5.37 6.34 21.07
CA ARG A 433 5.31 5.33 22.13
C ARG A 433 4.10 5.53 23.06
N PHE A 434 3.72 6.78 23.33
CA PHE A 434 2.52 7.08 24.11
C PHE A 434 1.23 6.64 23.40
N MET A 435 1.11 6.88 22.08
CA MET A 435 -0.01 6.42 21.28
C MET A 435 -0.08 4.90 21.19
N ASP A 436 1.07 4.23 21.12
CA ASP A 436 1.14 2.76 21.07
C ASP A 436 0.70 2.15 22.42
N SER A 437 1.01 2.83 23.53
CA SER A 437 0.59 2.42 24.88
C SER A 437 -0.87 2.77 25.19
N ASN A 438 -1.41 3.85 24.59
CA ASN A 438 -2.78 4.31 24.79
C ASN A 438 -3.53 4.43 23.45
N PRO A 439 -4.09 3.31 22.93
CA PRO A 439 -4.71 3.28 21.60
C PRO A 439 -5.93 4.20 21.48
N TRP A 440 -6.61 4.53 22.60
CA TRP A 440 -7.72 5.48 22.58
C TRP A 440 -7.26 6.90 22.19
N PHE A 441 -6.11 7.34 22.70
CA PHE A 441 -5.50 8.63 22.33
C PHE A 441 -5.12 8.66 20.84
N GLY A 442 -4.63 7.55 20.29
CA GLY A 442 -4.36 7.42 18.86
C GLY A 442 -5.62 7.52 17.99
N ARG A 443 -6.70 6.80 18.36
CA ARG A 443 -7.98 6.85 17.65
C ARG A 443 -8.62 8.24 17.71
N PHE A 444 -8.55 8.89 18.87
CA PHE A 444 -9.03 10.26 19.05
C PHE A 444 -8.32 11.24 18.10
N ASN A 445 -6.99 11.19 18.04
CA ASN A 445 -6.21 12.03 17.12
C ASN A 445 -6.55 11.74 15.65
N MET A 446 -6.70 10.47 15.27
CA MET A 446 -7.09 10.10 13.90
C MET A 446 -8.48 10.63 13.54
N LEU A 447 -9.45 10.51 14.45
CA LEU A 447 -10.81 11.02 14.26
C LEU A 447 -10.81 12.54 14.15
N LEU A 448 -10.06 13.24 15.00
CA LEU A 448 -9.91 14.68 14.97
C LEU A 448 -9.28 15.13 13.63
N LEU A 449 -8.24 14.45 13.15
CA LEU A 449 -7.66 14.72 11.82
C LEU A 449 -8.70 14.54 10.71
N LEU A 450 -9.46 13.44 10.70
CA LEU A 450 -10.46 13.14 9.67
C LEU A 450 -11.64 14.12 9.65
N VAL A 451 -12.17 14.47 10.81
CA VAL A 451 -13.32 15.39 10.94
C VAL A 451 -12.96 16.78 10.44
N PHE A 452 -11.78 17.27 10.82
CA PHE A 452 -11.41 18.65 10.53
C PHE A 452 -10.64 18.84 9.22
N LEU A 453 -10.16 17.77 8.57
CA LEU A 453 -9.36 17.82 7.33
C LEU A 453 -9.97 18.73 6.25
N PHE A 454 -11.28 18.61 6.04
CA PHE A 454 -12.04 19.33 5.01
C PHE A 454 -12.65 20.66 5.50
N THR A 455 -12.37 21.05 6.74
CA THR A 455 -12.91 22.28 7.34
C THR A 455 -11.90 23.43 7.26
N PRO A 456 -12.33 24.70 7.28
CA PRO A 456 -11.41 25.84 7.40
C PRO A 456 -10.68 25.85 8.76
N TYR A 457 -11.26 25.23 9.79
CA TYR A 457 -10.73 25.19 11.16
C TYR A 457 -9.57 24.22 11.37
N PHE A 458 -9.22 23.41 10.35
CA PHE A 458 -8.14 22.43 10.42
C PHE A 458 -6.84 22.99 11.02
N GLY A 459 -6.40 24.14 10.50
CA GLY A 459 -5.15 24.73 10.92
C GLY A 459 -5.15 25.22 12.38
N TYR A 460 -6.27 25.76 12.87
CA TYR A 460 -6.42 26.19 14.27
C TYR A 460 -6.26 25.02 15.23
N ILE A 461 -6.87 23.88 14.90
CA ILE A 461 -6.84 22.68 15.74
C ILE A 461 -5.46 22.04 15.71
N ALA A 462 -4.83 21.98 14.54
CA ALA A 462 -3.46 21.52 14.39
C ALA A 462 -2.49 22.38 15.23
N LEU A 463 -2.61 23.71 15.14
CA LEU A 463 -1.82 24.64 15.94
C LEU A 463 -2.07 24.46 17.43
N LEU A 464 -3.34 24.39 17.87
CA LEU A 464 -3.68 24.19 19.28
C LEU A 464 -3.04 22.90 19.83
N TYR A 465 -3.16 21.81 19.08
CA TYR A 465 -2.56 20.53 19.45
C TYR A 465 -1.04 20.63 19.61
N LEU A 466 -0.36 21.30 18.67
CA LEU A 466 1.10 21.44 18.69
C LEU A 466 1.58 22.45 19.73
N LEU A 467 0.79 23.47 20.07
CA LEU A 467 1.04 24.36 21.20
C LEU A 467 0.91 23.63 22.54
N LEU A 468 -0.11 22.78 22.69
CA LEU A 468 -0.22 21.89 23.86
C LEU A 468 0.99 20.97 23.97
N TYR A 469 1.49 20.45 22.84
CA TYR A 469 2.73 19.66 22.82
C TYR A 469 3.96 20.48 23.20
N LEU A 470 4.11 21.70 22.66
CA LEU A 470 5.20 22.62 22.98
C LEU A 470 5.26 22.91 24.49
N LEU A 471 4.11 23.10 25.13
CA LEU A 471 3.96 23.39 26.56
C LEU A 471 3.95 22.13 27.44
N SER A 472 3.86 20.94 26.85
CA SER A 472 3.81 19.67 27.59
C SER A 472 4.93 19.47 28.63
N PRO A 473 6.18 19.93 28.41
CA PRO A 473 7.26 19.81 29.41
C PRO A 473 6.96 20.44 30.77
N ILE A 474 6.10 21.47 30.82
CA ILE A 474 5.69 22.13 32.07
C ILE A 474 4.96 21.12 32.99
N PHE A 475 4.18 20.22 32.39
CA PHE A 475 3.40 19.21 33.09
C PHE A 475 4.16 17.88 33.22
N THR A 476 4.92 17.47 32.20
CA THR A 476 5.67 16.20 32.21
C THR A 476 6.92 16.20 33.08
N ARG A 477 7.44 17.35 33.53
CA ARG A 477 8.50 17.43 34.56
C ARG A 477 8.17 16.67 35.85
N ARG A 478 6.89 16.34 36.10
CA ARG A 478 6.41 15.59 37.26
C ARG A 478 6.27 14.08 37.02
N MET A 479 6.50 13.60 35.79
CA MET A 479 6.38 12.19 35.44
C MET A 479 7.74 11.52 35.47
N GLU A 480 7.86 10.40 36.17
CA GLU A 480 9.06 9.55 36.13
C GLU A 480 9.13 8.78 34.80
N PRO A 481 10.34 8.56 34.24
CA PRO A 481 10.52 7.72 33.07
C PRO A 481 10.05 6.28 33.36
N ARG A 482 9.14 5.78 32.52
CA ARG A 482 8.63 4.40 32.55
C ARG A 482 9.11 3.61 31.36
#